data_AF-A0A0R1KCV9-F1
#
_entry.id   AF-A0A0R1KCV9-F1
#
_cell.length_a   1.000
_cell.length_b   1.000
_cell.length_c   1.000
_cell.angle_alpha   90.00
_cell.angle_beta   90.00
_cell.angle_gamma   90.00
#
_symmetry.space_group_name_H-M   'P 1'
#
loop_
_entity.id
_entity.type
_entity.pdbx_description
1 polymer ?
#
loop_
_entity_poly.entity_id
_entity_poly.type
_entity_poly.pdbx_seq_one_letter_code
_entity_poly.pdbx_strand_id
1 'polypeptide(L)'
;MKTHKGAVTVQSFHYDVESPAADVKSDLQIQIEHPDFKDEKGNNLDESEGKIFQVIIPFEIHPENVPFKVSGLIGQVVQLVGFEGTQEELEPKQVEQISRPVVEYIETLTYQVTAVAINRGVSLNFTAHSKVEPNEAMKAAQEKKNKK
;
A
#
# COMPACT_ATOMS: atom_id res chain seq x y z
N MET A 1 -13.44 12.04 3.74
CA MET A 1 -12.41 12.97 4.28
C MET A 1 -11.70 13.66 3.13
N LYS A 2 -11.34 14.94 3.28
CA LYS A 2 -10.52 15.67 2.29
C LYS A 2 -9.06 15.28 2.47
N THR A 3 -8.34 15.09 1.37
CA THR A 3 -6.93 14.65 1.38
C THR A 3 -6.13 15.39 0.34
N HIS A 4 -4.91 15.81 0.66
CA HIS A 4 -3.93 16.24 -0.33
C HIS A 4 -3.00 15.07 -0.62
N LYS A 5 -2.87 14.69 -1.90
CA LYS A 5 -2.13 13.50 -2.33
C LYS A 5 -0.91 13.92 -3.12
N GLY A 6 0.26 13.44 -2.73
CA GLY A 6 1.47 13.53 -3.53
C GLY A 6 1.43 12.59 -4.75
N ALA A 7 2.49 12.59 -5.55
CA ALA A 7 2.64 11.61 -6.62
C ALA A 7 2.80 10.19 -6.06
N VAL A 8 2.24 9.20 -6.75
CA VAL A 8 2.54 7.80 -6.47
C VAL A 8 3.99 7.53 -6.90
N THR A 9 4.76 6.93 -6.01
CA THR A 9 6.16 6.57 -6.24
C THR A 9 6.28 5.07 -6.32
N VAL A 10 6.88 4.57 -7.40
CA VAL A 10 7.20 3.15 -7.59
C VAL A 10 8.64 2.95 -7.15
N GLN A 11 8.86 2.34 -5.99
CA GLN A 11 10.20 2.01 -5.52
C GLN A 11 10.72 0.75 -6.23
N SER A 12 9.86 -0.24 -6.42
CA SER A 12 10.16 -1.43 -7.21
C SER A 12 8.89 -2.03 -7.81
N PHE A 13 9.03 -2.58 -9.02
CA PHE A 13 8.02 -3.40 -9.68
C PHE A 13 8.76 -4.47 -10.49
N HIS A 14 8.59 -5.72 -10.10
CA HIS A 14 9.19 -6.88 -10.74
C HIS A 14 8.10 -7.74 -11.37
N TYR A 15 8.38 -8.23 -12.56
CA TYR A 15 7.59 -9.23 -13.24
C TYR A 15 8.49 -10.45 -13.44
N ASP A 16 8.03 -11.60 -12.97
CA ASP A 16 8.76 -12.86 -13.09
C ASP A 16 7.86 -13.91 -13.71
N VAL A 17 8.43 -14.74 -14.59
CA VAL A 17 7.75 -15.95 -15.07
C VAL A 17 7.63 -16.91 -13.90
N GLU A 18 6.44 -17.48 -13.72
CA GLU A 18 6.14 -18.41 -12.64
C GLU A 18 5.26 -19.55 -13.16
N SER A 19 5.32 -20.70 -12.48
CA SER A 19 4.45 -21.84 -12.81
C SER A 19 2.98 -21.48 -12.55
N PRO A 20 2.06 -21.70 -13.51
CA PRO A 20 0.62 -21.55 -13.27
C PRO A 20 0.07 -22.43 -12.14
N ALA A 21 0.82 -23.46 -11.73
CA ALA A 21 0.47 -24.36 -10.63
C ALA A 21 1.11 -23.97 -9.29
N ALA A 22 1.86 -22.86 -9.23
CA ALA A 22 2.40 -22.35 -7.97
C ALA A 22 1.29 -21.76 -7.09
N ASP A 23 1.59 -21.57 -5.80
CA ASP A 23 0.61 -21.09 -4.83
C ASP A 23 0.06 -19.70 -5.19
N VAL A 24 -1.26 -19.56 -5.09
CA VAL A 24 -1.95 -18.29 -5.33
C VAL A 24 -1.64 -17.32 -4.19
N LYS A 25 -1.26 -16.09 -4.54
CA LYS A 25 -1.07 -14.98 -3.60
C LYS A 25 -1.76 -13.74 -4.13
N SER A 26 -2.70 -13.19 -3.37
CA SER A 26 -3.48 -12.01 -3.79
C SER A 26 -3.70 -10.98 -2.69
N ASP A 27 -3.18 -11.22 -1.49
CA ASP A 27 -3.38 -10.33 -0.35
C ASP A 27 -2.42 -9.15 -0.43
N LEU A 28 -2.96 -7.93 -0.27
CA LEU A 28 -2.18 -6.71 -0.14
C LEU A 28 -2.09 -6.31 1.33
N GLN A 29 -0.87 -6.09 1.80
CA GLN A 29 -0.62 -5.53 3.12
C GLN A 29 -0.40 -4.03 2.99
N ILE A 30 -1.37 -3.24 3.46
CA ILE A 30 -1.27 -1.79 3.46
C ILE A 30 -0.54 -1.37 4.74
N GLN A 31 0.61 -0.72 4.57
CA GLN A 31 1.37 -0.11 5.66
C GLN A 31 1.14 1.40 5.62
N ILE A 32 0.85 1.99 6.78
CA ILE A 32 0.75 3.43 6.95
C ILE A 32 1.81 3.83 7.96
N GLU A 33 2.61 4.82 7.59
CA GLU A 33 3.69 5.35 8.41
C GLU A 33 3.54 6.86 8.57
N HIS A 34 4.03 7.41 9.68
CA HIS A 34 4.19 8.85 9.90
C HIS A 34 5.69 9.16 10.06
N PRO A 35 6.50 9.11 8.97
CA PRO A 35 7.91 9.45 9.08
C PRO A 35 8.09 10.96 9.26
N ASP A 36 9.24 11.36 9.79
CA ASP A 36 9.66 12.77 9.87
C ASP A 36 9.93 13.32 8.47
N PHE A 37 8.87 13.70 7.76
CA PHE A 37 8.97 14.18 6.39
C PHE A 37 9.64 15.54 6.33
N LYS A 38 10.60 15.65 5.40
CA LYS A 38 11.31 16.89 5.11
C LYS A 38 11.14 17.28 3.65
N ASP A 39 11.05 18.58 3.41
CA ASP A 39 11.14 19.16 2.07
C ASP A 39 12.56 19.02 1.51
N GLU A 40 12.74 19.40 0.24
CA GLU A 40 14.05 19.36 -0.44
C GLU A 40 15.12 20.25 0.25
N LYS A 41 14.70 21.17 1.11
CA LYS A 41 15.56 22.10 1.87
C LYS A 41 15.83 21.59 3.29
N GLY A 42 15.28 20.44 3.67
CA GLY A 42 15.45 19.84 5.00
C GLY A 42 14.53 20.39 6.08
N ASN A 43 13.54 21.23 5.75
CA ASN A 43 12.51 21.70 6.67
C ASN A 43 11.40 20.66 6.79
N ASN A 44 10.71 20.62 7.93
CA ASN A 44 9.55 19.74 8.08
C ASN A 44 8.45 20.12 7.08
N LEU A 45 7.74 19.12 6.56
CA LEU A 45 6.53 19.37 5.78
C LEU A 45 5.47 20.08 6.64
N ASP A 46 4.67 20.93 6.00
CA ASP A 46 3.61 21.69 6.66
C ASP A 46 2.41 20.79 7.00
N GLU A 47 2.28 20.47 8.29
CA GLU A 47 1.14 19.72 8.83
C GLU A 47 0.04 20.62 9.42
N SER A 48 0.06 21.94 9.18
CA SER A 48 -0.90 22.87 9.80
C SER A 48 -2.36 22.62 9.40
N GLU A 49 -2.60 22.02 8.22
CA GLU A 49 -3.94 21.63 7.77
C GLU A 49 -4.33 20.20 8.16
N GLY A 50 -3.42 19.44 8.79
CA GLY A 50 -3.61 18.07 9.22
C GLY A 50 -2.38 17.18 8.97
N LYS A 51 -2.40 15.98 9.53
CA LYS A 51 -1.28 15.03 9.55
C LYS A 51 -0.94 14.45 8.18
N ILE A 52 0.36 14.28 7.93
CA ILE A 52 0.90 13.72 6.69
C ILE A 52 1.37 12.29 6.92
N PHE A 53 0.81 11.33 6.20
CA PHE A 53 1.20 9.93 6.28
C PHE A 53 1.85 9.44 4.98
N GLN A 54 2.67 8.41 5.09
CA GLN A 54 3.12 7.59 3.97
C GLN A 54 2.25 6.34 3.89
N VAL A 55 1.59 6.13 2.77
CA VAL A 55 1.03 4.82 2.42
C VAL A 55 2.10 4.05 1.68
N ILE A 56 2.38 2.82 2.11
CA ILE A 56 3.37 1.92 1.51
C ILE A 56 2.70 0.55 1.35
N ILE A 57 2.78 -0.03 0.16
CA ILE A 57 2.24 -1.35 -0.14
C ILE A 57 3.36 -2.22 -0.70
N PRO A 58 4.01 -3.04 0.14
CA PRO A 58 4.77 -4.19 -0.35
C PRO A 58 3.78 -5.22 -0.91
N PHE A 59 4.10 -5.80 -2.06
CA PHE A 59 3.24 -6.80 -2.68
C PHE A 59 4.04 -7.95 -3.29
N GLU A 60 3.44 -9.13 -3.25
CA GLU A 60 3.84 -10.31 -4.00
C GLU A 60 2.54 -11.00 -4.44
N ILE A 61 2.23 -10.91 -5.73
CA ILE A 61 0.95 -11.32 -6.29
C ILE A 61 1.20 -12.40 -7.34
N HIS A 62 0.56 -13.54 -7.14
CA HIS A 62 0.45 -14.63 -8.10
C HIS A 62 -1.03 -14.98 -8.28
N PRO A 63 -1.68 -14.51 -9.35
CA PRO A 63 -3.06 -14.85 -9.65
C PRO A 63 -3.22 -16.34 -9.99
N GLU A 64 -4.44 -16.86 -9.91
CA GLU A 64 -4.71 -18.25 -10.26
C GLU A 64 -4.52 -18.49 -11.76
N ASN A 65 -3.86 -19.62 -12.11
CA ASN A 65 -3.73 -20.10 -13.49
C ASN A 65 -3.05 -19.11 -14.46
N VAL A 66 -2.13 -18.28 -14.00
CA VAL A 66 -1.34 -17.38 -14.87
C VAL A 66 0.16 -17.72 -14.82
N PRO A 67 0.91 -17.54 -15.93
CA PRO A 67 2.32 -17.93 -16.01
C PRO A 67 3.27 -16.83 -15.49
N PHE A 68 2.87 -16.09 -14.47
CA PHE A 68 3.67 -14.98 -13.95
C PHE A 68 3.32 -14.62 -12.52
N LYS A 69 4.24 -13.98 -11.84
CA LYS A 69 4.00 -13.23 -10.60
C LYS A 69 4.51 -11.80 -10.75
N VAL A 70 3.93 -10.90 -9.96
CA VAL A 70 4.43 -9.53 -9.81
C VAL A 70 4.77 -9.27 -8.36
N SER A 71 5.86 -8.58 -8.10
CA SER A 71 6.25 -8.20 -6.75
C SER A 71 6.87 -6.80 -6.71
N GLY A 72 6.88 -6.16 -5.55
CA GLY A 72 7.49 -4.85 -5.43
C GLY A 72 7.01 -4.04 -4.24
N LEU A 73 7.22 -2.74 -4.35
CA LEU A 73 6.91 -1.73 -3.35
C LEU A 73 6.47 -0.46 -4.06
N ILE A 74 5.25 -0.01 -3.78
CA ILE A 74 4.72 1.27 -4.27
C ILE A 74 4.18 2.05 -3.06
N GLY A 75 4.40 3.36 -3.06
CA GLY A 75 3.90 4.22 -1.99
C GLY A 75 3.45 5.59 -2.46
N GLN A 76 2.79 6.31 -1.55
CA GLN A 76 2.29 7.66 -1.77
C GLN A 76 2.24 8.42 -0.45
N VAL A 77 2.67 9.68 -0.47
CA VAL A 77 2.49 10.60 0.66
C VAL A 77 1.10 11.24 0.58
N VAL A 78 0.40 11.28 1.71
CA VAL A 78 -0.97 11.81 1.81
C VAL A 78 -1.13 12.66 3.06
N GLN A 79 -1.66 13.87 2.92
CA GLN A 79 -2.08 14.71 4.03
C GLN A 79 -3.59 14.56 4.26
N LEU A 80 -3.97 14.31 5.50
CA LEU A 80 -5.36 14.11 5.91
C LEU A 80 -5.89 15.39 6.55
N VAL A 81 -6.68 16.15 5.79
CA VAL A 81 -7.11 17.49 6.22
C VAL A 81 -8.02 17.39 7.44
N GLY A 82 -7.66 18.10 8.51
CA GLY A 82 -8.37 18.13 9.78
C GLY A 82 -8.23 16.86 10.62
N PHE A 83 -7.29 15.96 10.29
CA PHE A 83 -6.97 14.80 11.10
C PHE A 83 -5.66 15.04 11.87
N GLU A 84 -5.73 14.96 13.20
CA GLU A 84 -4.61 15.22 14.11
C GLU A 84 -4.15 13.97 14.88
N GLY A 85 -4.78 12.82 14.60
CA GLY A 85 -4.51 11.55 15.27
C GLY A 85 -3.25 10.85 14.76
N THR A 86 -3.00 9.66 15.30
CA THR A 86 -1.93 8.77 14.81
C THR A 86 -2.44 7.79 13.76
N GLN A 87 -1.53 7.08 13.09
CA GLN A 87 -1.89 6.06 12.10
C GLN A 87 -2.78 4.94 12.67
N GLU A 88 -2.66 4.62 13.97
CA GLU A 88 -3.48 3.61 14.65
C GLU A 88 -4.93 4.06 14.89
N GLU A 89 -5.20 5.36 14.81
CA GLU A 89 -6.53 5.96 14.98
C GLU A 89 -7.28 6.09 13.65
N LEU A 90 -6.68 5.63 12.54
CA LEU A 90 -7.34 5.63 11.23
C LEU A 90 -8.38 4.51 11.15
N GLU A 91 -9.61 4.90 10.87
CA GLU A 91 -10.70 3.96 10.64
C GLU A 91 -10.43 3.12 9.37
N PRO A 92 -10.88 1.86 9.31
CA PRO A 92 -10.65 0.99 8.15
C PRO A 92 -11.08 1.62 6.81
N LYS A 93 -12.17 2.40 6.82
CA LYS A 93 -12.66 3.13 5.64
C LYS A 93 -11.72 4.26 5.22
N GLN A 94 -11.03 4.91 6.16
CA GLN A 94 -10.03 5.92 5.85
C GLN A 94 -8.79 5.26 5.25
N VAL A 95 -8.32 4.15 5.83
CA VAL A 95 -7.20 3.35 5.29
C VAL A 95 -7.48 2.93 3.85
N GLU A 96 -8.66 2.40 3.57
CA GLU A 96 -9.07 2.03 2.21
C GLU A 96 -9.08 3.25 1.26
N GLN A 97 -9.66 4.37 1.69
CA GLN A 97 -9.76 5.57 0.86
C GLN A 97 -8.38 6.16 0.48
N ILE A 98 -7.43 6.16 1.42
CA ILE A 98 -6.11 6.77 1.21
C ILE A 98 -5.17 5.84 0.44
N SER A 99 -5.35 4.52 0.54
CA SER A 99 -4.53 3.53 -0.14
C SER A 99 -4.99 3.21 -1.57
N ARG A 100 -6.26 3.49 -1.90
CA ARG A 100 -6.86 3.23 -3.23
C ARG A 100 -5.97 3.64 -4.42
N PRO A 101 -5.37 4.84 -4.48
CA PRO A 101 -4.55 5.22 -5.63
C PRO A 101 -3.31 4.34 -5.80
N VAL A 102 -2.71 3.87 -4.71
CA VAL A 102 -1.54 2.97 -4.75
C VAL A 102 -1.98 1.60 -5.27
N VAL A 103 -3.11 1.09 -4.80
CA VAL A 103 -3.70 -0.18 -5.26
C VAL A 103 -4.03 -0.11 -6.76
N GLU A 104 -4.71 0.95 -7.21
CA GLU A 104 -5.02 1.17 -8.63
C GLU A 104 -3.75 1.27 -9.49
N TYR A 105 -2.65 1.78 -8.94
CA TYR A 105 -1.37 1.82 -9.64
C TYR A 105 -0.77 0.42 -9.82
N ILE A 106 -0.86 -0.45 -8.80
CA ILE A 106 -0.45 -1.86 -8.89
C ILE A 106 -1.30 -2.59 -9.96
N GLU A 107 -2.63 -2.39 -9.94
CA GLU A 107 -3.55 -2.95 -10.92
C GLU A 107 -3.20 -2.49 -12.35
N THR A 108 -2.96 -1.18 -12.53
CA THR A 108 -2.62 -0.57 -13.81
C THR A 108 -1.29 -1.07 -14.37
N LEU A 109 -0.23 -1.08 -13.55
CA LEU A 109 1.08 -1.60 -13.97
C LEU A 109 0.99 -3.06 -14.33
N THR A 110 0.29 -3.87 -13.54
CA THR A 110 0.09 -5.30 -13.84
C THR A 110 -0.61 -5.48 -15.18
N TYR A 111 -1.71 -4.77 -15.41
CA TYR A 111 -2.45 -4.85 -16.67
C TYR A 111 -1.57 -4.46 -17.87
N GLN A 112 -0.83 -3.35 -17.78
CA GLN A 112 0.00 -2.86 -18.88
C GLN A 112 1.20 -3.77 -19.16
N VAL A 113 1.90 -4.20 -18.12
CA VAL A 113 3.07 -5.09 -18.27
C VAL A 113 2.64 -6.43 -18.86
N THR A 114 1.55 -7.02 -18.38
CA THR A 114 1.04 -8.29 -18.91
C THR A 114 0.50 -8.17 -20.33
N ALA A 115 -0.14 -7.05 -20.67
CA ALA A 115 -0.58 -6.78 -22.04
C ALA A 115 0.57 -6.85 -23.05
N VAL A 116 1.76 -6.38 -22.65
CA VAL A 116 2.97 -6.44 -23.48
C VAL A 116 3.65 -7.80 -23.37
N ALA A 117 3.83 -8.33 -22.16
CA ALA A 117 4.64 -9.53 -21.91
C ALA A 117 3.98 -10.83 -22.41
N ILE A 118 2.65 -10.92 -22.32
CA ILE A 118 1.90 -12.15 -22.65
C ILE A 118 0.74 -11.90 -23.63
N ASN A 119 0.75 -10.75 -24.32
CA ASN A 119 -0.28 -10.34 -25.30
C ASN A 119 -1.72 -10.31 -24.76
N ARG A 120 -1.89 -10.18 -23.43
CA ARG A 120 -3.19 -9.98 -22.78
C ARG A 120 -3.01 -9.24 -21.45
N GLY A 121 -3.79 -8.19 -21.23
CA GLY A 121 -3.81 -7.49 -19.96
C GLY A 121 -4.54 -8.31 -18.90
N VAL A 122 -3.89 -8.57 -17.78
CA VAL A 122 -4.49 -9.26 -16.63
C VAL A 122 -4.90 -8.21 -15.61
N SER A 123 -6.20 -8.10 -15.40
CA SER A 123 -6.77 -7.25 -14.35
C SER A 123 -6.71 -7.98 -13.02
N LEU A 124 -6.09 -7.33 -12.04
CA LEU A 124 -6.23 -7.71 -10.64
C LEU A 124 -7.45 -6.99 -10.09
N ASN A 125 -8.31 -7.71 -9.37
CA ASN A 125 -9.42 -7.10 -8.65
C ASN A 125 -9.17 -7.36 -7.17
N PHE A 126 -8.54 -6.41 -6.48
CA PHE A 126 -8.39 -6.53 -5.05
C PHE A 126 -9.72 -6.17 -4.39
N THR A 127 -10.44 -7.17 -3.89
CA THR A 127 -11.46 -6.90 -2.88
C THR A 127 -10.71 -6.42 -1.64
N ALA A 128 -11.03 -5.21 -1.17
CA ALA A 128 -10.53 -4.66 0.08
C ALA A 128 -11.09 -5.50 1.25
N HIS A 129 -10.64 -6.75 1.39
CA HIS A 129 -10.71 -7.46 2.65
C HIS A 129 -9.63 -6.84 3.51
N SER A 130 -10.00 -5.78 4.22
CA SER A 130 -9.17 -5.06 5.18
C SER A 130 -8.79 -5.99 6.34
N LYS A 131 -7.94 -6.99 6.10
CA LYS A 131 -7.02 -7.49 7.13
C LYS A 131 -5.85 -6.53 7.14
N VAL A 132 -6.08 -5.36 7.73
CA VAL A 132 -5.01 -4.53 8.25
C VAL A 132 -4.43 -5.33 9.42
N GLU A 133 -3.50 -6.24 9.15
CA GLU A 133 -2.74 -6.88 10.21
C GLU A 133 -1.63 -5.91 10.63
N PRO A 134 -1.66 -5.43 11.89
CA PRO A 134 -0.62 -4.54 12.37
C PRO A 134 0.74 -5.27 12.40
N ASN A 135 1.81 -4.55 12.06
CA ASN A 135 3.20 -5.04 12.02
C ASN A 135 3.55 -5.84 13.30
N GLU A 136 4.47 -6.82 13.22
CA GLU A 136 4.98 -7.58 14.38
C GLU A 136 5.37 -6.72 15.60
N ALA A 137 5.86 -5.50 15.39
CA ALA A 137 6.12 -4.54 16.46
C ALA A 137 4.86 -4.21 17.30
N MET A 138 3.68 -4.19 16.67
CA MET A 138 2.39 -3.98 17.31
C MET A 138 1.83 -5.23 17.99
N LYS A 139 2.08 -6.44 17.44
CA LYS A 139 1.76 -7.71 18.15
C LYS A 139 2.52 -7.76 19.49
N ALA A 140 3.80 -7.40 19.48
CA ALA A 140 4.63 -7.34 20.68
C ALA A 140 4.17 -6.26 21.69
N ALA A 141 3.60 -5.15 21.23
CA ALA A 141 3.08 -4.09 22.10
C ALA A 141 1.72 -4.45 22.72
N GLN A 142 0.84 -5.14 21.99
CA GLN A 142 -0.45 -5.62 22.50
C GLN A 142 -0.30 -6.75 23.53
N GLU A 143 0.64 -7.68 23.33
CA GLU A 143 0.94 -8.74 24.31
C GLU A 143 1.48 -8.19 25.63
N LYS A 144 2.17 -7.05 25.61
CA LYS A 144 2.66 -6.37 26.83
C LYS A 144 1.55 -5.61 27.56
N LYS A 145 0.53 -5.11 26.87
CA LYS A 145 -0.63 -4.44 27.50
C LYS A 145 -1.60 -5.43 28.14
N ASN A 146 -1.80 -6.61 27.57
CA ASN A 146 -2.73 -7.62 28.10
C ASN A 146 -2.17 -8.44 29.29
N LYS A 147 -0.93 -8.18 29.73
CA LYS A 147 -0.28 -8.83 30.89
C LYS A 147 -0.16 -7.92 32.13
N LYS A 148 -0.84 -6.76 32.14
CA LYS A 148 -0.99 -5.89 33.32
C LYS A 148 -2.46 -5.82 33.71
#